data_AF-J0GUS9-F1
#
_entry.id   AF-J0GUS9-F1
#
_cell.length_a   1.000
_cell.length_b   1.000
_cell.length_c   1.000
_cell.angle_alpha   90.00
_cell.angle_beta   90.00
_cell.angle_gamma   90.00
#
_symmetry.space_group_name_H-M   'P 1'
#
loop_
_entity.id
_entity.type
_entity.pdbx_description
1 polymer ?
#
loop_
_entity_poly.entity_id
_entity_poly.type
_entity_poly.pdbx_seq_one_letter_code
_entity_poly.pdbx_strand_id
1 'polypeptide(L)' 'MDETIKIDSRGDFGLWAIEAAKQIVGEQGFELAKAARDGSEEDLRSAGNALGQAITDVLLELYDGLLDGAPGA' A
#
# COMPACT_ATOMS: atom_id res chain seq x y z
N MET A 1 10.48 3.75 18.31
CA MET A 1 11.72 3.49 17.57
C MET A 1 11.25 3.36 16.14
N ASP A 2 11.51 4.38 15.32
CA ASP A 2 11.20 4.35 13.89
C ASP A 2 12.19 3.37 13.25
N GLU A 3 11.73 2.15 12.99
CA GLU A 3 12.49 1.20 12.18
C GLU A 3 12.26 1.61 10.73
N THR A 4 12.93 2.69 10.33
CA THR A 4 12.98 3.13 8.93
C THR A 4 13.64 2.00 8.15
N ILE A 5 12.83 1.26 7.39
CA ILE A 5 13.32 0.19 6.53
C ILE A 5 14.24 0.84 5.50
N LYS A 6 15.55 0.69 5.67
CA LYS A 6 16.53 1.07 4.65
C LYS A 6 16.46 0.05 3.54
N ILE A 7 16.03 0.49 2.37
CA ILE A 7 16.02 -0.32 1.16
C ILE A 7 17.43 -0.27 0.56
N ASP A 8 18.31 -1.14 1.05
CA ASP A 8 19.72 -1.20 0.62
C ASP A 8 19.94 -2.17 -0.56
N SER A 9 18.91 -2.93 -0.97
CA SER A 9 18.95 -3.84 -2.12
C SER A 9 17.59 -4.07 -2.78
N ARG A 10 17.59 -4.57 -4.02
CA ARG A 10 16.35 -5.00 -4.72
C ARG A 10 15.59 -6.11 -3.97
N GLY A 11 16.29 -6.90 -3.15
CA GLY A 11 15.68 -7.93 -2.31
C GLY A 11 14.92 -7.32 -1.13
N ASP A 12 15.51 -6.32 -0.47
CA ASP A 12 14.88 -5.59 0.64
C ASP A 12 13.67 -4.78 0.16
N PHE A 13 13.77 -4.19 -1.05
CA PHE A 13 12.65 -3.53 -1.71
C PHE A 13 11.47 -4.48 -1.94
N GLY A 14 11.77 -5.71 -2.40
CA GLY A 14 10.75 -6.74 -2.61
C GLY A 14 10.07 -7.17 -1.31
N LEU A 15 10.83 -7.28 -0.22
CA LEU A 15 10.29 -7.58 1.11
C LEU A 15 9.40 -6.44 1.62
N TRP A 16 9.86 -5.20 1.49
CA TRP A 16 9.07 -4.03 1.83
C TRP A 16 7.75 -3.99 1.05
N ALA A 17 7.79 -4.19 -0.27
CA ALA A 17 6.60 -4.21 -1.13
C ALA A 17 5.57 -5.26 -0.68
N ILE A 18 6.04 -6.43 -0.24
CA ILE A 18 5.19 -7.51 0.29
C ILE A 18 4.54 -7.08 1.61
N GLU A 19 5.28 -6.47 2.52
CA GLU A 19 4.72 -6.00 3.80
C GLU A 19 3.72 -4.85 3.61
N ALA A 20 4.02 -3.89 2.73
CA ALA A 20 3.09 -2.83 2.35
C ALA A 20 1.78 -3.40 1.76
N ALA A 21 1.87 -4.39 0.87
CA ALA A 21 0.70 -5.05 0.30
C ALA A 21 -0.14 -5.78 1.38
N LYS A 22 0.51 -6.46 2.33
CA LYS A 22 -0.19 -7.13 3.45
C LYS A 22 -0.93 -6.12 4.34
N GLN A 23 -0.31 -4.98 4.64
CA GLN A 23 -0.94 -3.93 5.44
C GLN A 23 -2.17 -3.37 4.74
N ILE A 24 -2.07 -3.02 3.45
CA ILE A 24 -3.21 -2.52 2.66
C ILE A 24 -4.37 -3.51 2.67
N VAL A 25 -4.09 -4.80 2.42
CA VAL A 25 -5.14 -5.83 2.41
C VAL A 25 -5.74 -6.02 3.80
N GLY A 26 -4.93 -6.01 4.85
CA GLY A 26 -5.36 -6.18 6.23
C GLY A 26 -6.26 -5.05 6.73
N GLU A 27 -5.94 -3.80 6.38
CA GLU A 27 -6.68 -2.63 6.84
C GLU A 27 -7.82 -2.28 5.89
N GLN A 28 -7.48 -1.87 4.67
CA GLN A 28 -8.44 -1.34 3.70
C GLN A 28 -9.30 -2.44 3.09
N GLY A 29 -8.72 -3.62 2.85
CA GLY A 29 -9.46 -4.78 2.35
C GLY A 29 -10.51 -5.30 3.35
N PHE A 30 -10.18 -5.29 4.64
CA PHE A 30 -11.12 -5.66 5.70
C PHE A 30 -12.29 -4.68 5.81
N GLU A 31 -12.01 -3.38 5.83
CA GLU A 31 -13.08 -2.37 5.89
C GLU A 31 -13.97 -2.40 4.65
N LEU A 32 -13.41 -2.67 3.46
CA LEU A 32 -14.21 -2.89 2.26
C LEU A 32 -15.11 -4.13 2.39
N ALA A 33 -14.59 -5.25 2.88
CA ALA A 33 -15.38 -6.48 3.06
C ALA A 33 -16.51 -6.29 4.08
N LYS A 34 -16.23 -5.56 5.16
CA LYS A 34 -17.21 -5.20 6.19
C LYS A 34 -18.29 -4.27 5.63
N ALA A 35 -17.91 -3.24 4.87
CA ALA A 35 -18.85 -2.32 4.21
C ALA A 35 -19.72 -3.06 3.18
N ALA A 36 -19.17 -4.00 2.43
CA ALA A 36 -19.92 -4.82 1.47
C ALA A 36 -20.93 -5.76 2.14
N ARG A 37 -20.64 -6.21 3.37
CA ARG A 37 -21.50 -7.13 4.11
C ARG A 37 -22.63 -6.41 4.85
N ASP A 38 -22.29 -5.37 5.60
CA ASP A 38 -23.16 -4.77 6.61
C ASP A 38 -23.39 -3.25 6.41
N GLY A 39 -22.74 -2.63 5.42
CA GLY A 39 -22.76 -1.17 5.19
C GLY A 39 -23.76 -0.70 4.12
N SER A 40 -23.87 0.61 3.97
CA SER A 40 -24.62 1.26 2.90
C SER A 40 -23.83 1.32 1.59
N GLU A 41 -24.48 1.68 0.47
CA GLU A 41 -23.76 1.97 -0.79
C GLU A 41 -22.74 3.09 -0.64
N GLU A 42 -23.01 4.07 0.23
CA GLU A 42 -22.05 5.14 0.52
C GLU A 42 -20.83 4.61 1.27
N ASP A 43 -21.02 3.73 2.26
CA ASP A 43 -19.92 3.10 3.00
C ASP A 43 -19.08 2.23 2.05
N LEU A 44 -19.73 1.46 1.18
CA LEU A 44 -19.07 0.61 0.19
C LEU A 44 -18.23 1.45 -0.79
N ARG A 45 -18.79 2.55 -1.29
CA ARG A 45 -18.08 3.49 -2.17
C ARG A 45 -16.90 4.14 -1.47
N SER A 46 -17.08 4.58 -0.22
CA SER A 46 -16.02 5.22 0.55
C SER A 46 -14.87 4.25 0.83
N ALA A 47 -15.17 3.03 1.28
CA ALA A 47 -14.16 2.01 1.54
C ALA A 47 -13.44 1.57 0.25
N GLY A 48 -14.17 1.45 -0.86
CA GLY A 48 -13.58 1.13 -2.17
C GLY A 48 -12.59 2.20 -2.64
N ASN A 49 -12.96 3.48 -2.48
CA ASN A 49 -12.07 4.60 -2.80
C ASN A 49 -10.84 4.60 -1.90
N ALA A 50 -10.98 4.36 -0.60
CA ALA A 50 -9.86 4.31 0.33
C ALA A 50 -8.87 3.20 -0.02
N LEU A 51 -9.35 1.99 -0.35
CA LEU A 51 -8.51 0.89 -0.80
C LEU A 51 -7.77 1.23 -2.10
N GLY A 52 -8.49 1.76 -3.10
CA GLY A 52 -7.88 2.15 -4.37
C GLY A 52 -6.81 3.24 -4.21
N GLN A 53 -7.07 4.23 -3.35
CA GLN A 53 -6.10 5.29 -3.05
C GLN A 53 -4.85 4.71 -2.37
N ALA A 54 -5.01 3.87 -1.35
CA ALA A 54 -3.88 3.26 -0.65
C ALA A 54 -3.00 2.41 -1.58
N ILE A 55 -3.61 1.65 -2.50
CA ILE A 55 -2.87 0.92 -3.55
C ILE A 55 -2.10 1.89 -4.45
N THR A 56 -2.74 2.97 -4.89
CA THR A 56 -2.12 3.96 -5.77
C THR A 56 -0.93 4.64 -5.10
N ASP A 57 -1.07 5.04 -3.84
CA ASP A 57 -0.02 5.71 -3.08
C ASP A 57 1.22 4.81 -2.94
N VAL A 58 1.03 3.53 -2.59
CA VAL A 58 2.14 2.56 -2.51
C VAL A 58 2.76 2.28 -3.87
N LEU A 59 2.00 2.25 -4.96
CA LEU A 59 2.56 2.10 -6.31
C LEU A 59 3.44 3.30 -6.72
N LEU A 60 3.07 4.51 -6.30
CA LEU A 60 3.89 5.70 -6.51
C LEU A 60 5.17 5.64 -5.67
N GLU A 61 5.07 5.24 -4.39
CA GLU A 61 6.23 5.06 -3.52
C GLU A 61 7.18 3.96 -4.04
N LEU A 62 6.63 2.86 -4.56
CA LEU A 62 7.40 1.82 -5.25
C LEU A 62 8.15 2.39 -6.46
N TYR A 63 7.48 3.21 -7.27
CA TYR A 63 8.07 3.82 -8.45
C TYR A 63 9.21 4.78 -8.08
N ASP A 64 8.98 5.67 -7.12
CA ASP A 64 9.98 6.63 -6.66
C ASP A 64 11.18 5.91 -6.01
N GLY A 65 10.92 4.89 -5.17
CA GLY A 65 11.97 4.08 -4.57
C GLY A 65 12.81 3.29 -5.59
N LEU A 66 12.24 2.91 -6.74
CA LEU A 66 12.99 2.31 -7.85
C LEU A 66 13.86 3.34 -8.60
N LEU A 67 13.41 4.58 -8.70
CA LEU A 67 14.14 5.67 -9.38
C LEU A 67 15.31 6.20 -8.55
N ASP A 68 15.15 6.31 -7.23
CA ASP A 68 16.21 6.80 -6.33
C ASP A 68 17.45 5.90 -6.31
N GLY A 69 17.32 4.62 -6.70
CA GLY A 69 18.43 3.67 -6.87
C GLY A 69 19.04 3.63 -8.27
N ALA A 70 18.56 4.45 -9.22
CA ALA A 70 19.06 4.46 -10.59
C ALA A 70 20.40 5.22 -10.70
N PRO A 71 21.42 4.67 -11.38
CA PRO A 71 22.70 5.36 -11.54
C PRO A 71 22.50 6.62 -12.40
N GLY A 72 22.54 7.80 -11.77
CA GLY A 72 22.50 9.10 -12.45
C GLY A 72 21.49 10.13 -11.92
N ALA A 73 20.78 9.88 -10.82
CA ALA A 73 20.02 10.90 -10.09
C ALA A 73 20.94 11.73 -9.16
#